data_AF-H2YLI2-F1
#
_entry.id   AF-H2YLI2-F1
#
_cell.length_a   1.000
_cell.length_b   1.000
_cell.length_c   1.000
_cell.angle_alpha   90.00
_cell.angle_beta   90.00
_cell.angle_gamma   90.00
#
_symmetry.space_group_name_H-M   'P 1'
#
loop_
_entity.id
_entity.type
_entity.pdbx_description
1 polymer ?
#
loop_
_entity_poly.entity_id
_entity_poly.type
_entity_poly.pdbx_seq_one_letter_code
_entity_poly.pdbx_strand_id
1 'polypeptide(L)'
;MTRNRVKILQLLETTQTGKPFFSILSKHIIYLLEKREKSMENDDWVVQEACSPHGLQEGGTFRKTLWLKLRNLVSTAIAIITRITDGDNNLDLLSQDNKASLNLWLETFQSPFITKALSWPRYDKNLNLIVNSQNRFNCRFPFSRRITEELVNSWNMLKGRNNMPVAFFNKVSHSQLQPILNAAAETDTINNVTCYISDLTHILYKEDASMEEYQAVQKCMLALFRGYRNKNGPKHNAVLEAFVLFMESNAQLKVLSEVLNFQPEILRDVDQWVEDQTNQDTFVVALSAFDSLVKYLVDGVPKIDKVDFCEKWKDVVSKAKHVAEAILLNKSTSSKLKESWRRIVFVQMFLEQLVPNASPTSPLARRLWSGARTIQDLSDIRFLNILTKTLKRCLQEIKLKLLCSWETLQCRVCKKDKLVKPVKLPCRHYICQACVPVGNPEQSCPICRKKIPPNWEVQPVALQPDDRKVLNQFEVACQSFFLDYLSTLCFPSTQTAYAEKAQPPDKKVIYALEKFVICNNTTQTISPIRQHFDQTPTVRSFILQLLLRCNRQSVQHHLDLQFQNMANIVDKKSLMDVYTQCWQDMMIHLSPGDAADLFN
;
A
#
# COMPACT_ATOMS: atom_id res chain seq x y z
N MET A 1 -37.25 12.29 17.28
CA MET A 1 -36.13 12.69 18.16
C MET A 1 -35.83 11.56 19.13
N THR A 2 -34.55 11.32 19.44
CA THR A 2 -34.16 10.34 20.47
C THR A 2 -34.38 10.89 21.88
N ARG A 3 -34.51 10.00 22.88
CA ARG A 3 -34.71 10.37 24.30
C ARG A 3 -33.61 11.30 24.84
N ASN A 4 -32.38 11.16 24.34
CA ASN A 4 -31.25 11.99 24.74
C ASN A 4 -31.38 13.44 24.24
N ARG A 5 -31.90 13.65 23.02
CA ARG A 5 -32.10 15.01 22.48
C ARG A 5 -33.16 15.77 23.23
N VAL A 6 -34.25 15.10 23.63
CA VAL A 6 -35.27 15.70 24.50
C VAL A 6 -34.67 16.16 25.82
N LYS A 7 -33.79 15.35 26.43
CA LYS A 7 -33.09 15.74 27.66
C LYS A 7 -32.19 16.95 27.48
N ILE A 8 -31.41 17.02 26.40
CA ILE A 8 -30.53 18.17 26.11
C ILE A 8 -31.37 19.44 25.94
N LEU A 9 -32.47 19.38 25.18
CA LEU A 9 -33.36 20.52 24.97
C LEU A 9 -34.03 20.97 26.29
N GLN A 10 -34.43 20.03 27.15
CA GLN A 10 -34.97 20.34 28.49
C GLN A 10 -33.92 20.96 29.41
N LEU A 11 -32.68 20.46 29.37
CA LEU A 11 -31.57 21.04 30.15
C LEU A 11 -31.33 22.49 29.73
N LEU A 12 -31.35 22.78 28.43
CA LEU A 12 -31.18 24.13 27.92
C LEU A 12 -32.25 25.10 28.46
N GLU A 13 -33.48 24.67 28.77
CA GLU A 13 -34.48 25.59 29.38
C GLU A 13 -34.05 26.14 30.73
N THR A 14 -33.19 25.40 31.44
CA THR A 14 -32.75 25.72 32.81
C THR A 14 -31.36 26.37 32.87
N THR A 15 -30.61 26.40 31.77
CA THR A 15 -29.25 26.95 31.74
C THR A 15 -29.19 28.41 31.25
N GLN A 16 -28.13 29.13 31.63
CA GLN A 16 -27.89 30.48 31.10
C GLN A 16 -27.71 30.51 29.58
N THR A 17 -27.20 29.42 28.99
CA THR A 17 -27.04 29.25 27.52
C THR A 17 -28.35 28.96 26.80
N GLY A 18 -29.39 28.58 27.53
CA GLY A 18 -30.74 28.36 27.01
C GLY A 18 -31.36 29.56 26.35
N LYS A 19 -31.31 30.72 27.01
CA LYS A 19 -31.99 31.94 26.53
C LYS A 19 -31.49 32.37 25.14
N PRO A 20 -30.17 32.47 24.88
CA PRO A 20 -29.65 32.72 23.53
C PRO A 20 -30.09 31.64 22.52
N PHE A 21 -30.00 30.36 22.88
CA PHE A 21 -30.38 29.25 22.02
C PHE A 21 -31.84 29.34 21.56
N PHE A 22 -32.79 29.49 22.49
CA PHE A 22 -34.22 29.58 22.16
C PHE A 22 -34.56 30.86 21.40
N SER A 23 -33.85 31.96 21.65
CA SER A 23 -34.00 33.19 20.87
C SER A 23 -33.60 32.98 19.40
N ILE A 24 -32.46 32.34 19.15
CA ILE A 24 -31.99 32.03 17.79
C ILE A 24 -32.91 31.00 17.12
N LEU A 25 -33.32 29.96 17.86
CA LEU A 25 -34.27 28.95 17.37
C LEU A 25 -35.60 29.60 16.93
N SER A 26 -36.11 30.53 17.73
CA SER A 26 -37.34 31.27 17.39
C SER A 26 -37.19 32.07 16.10
N LYS A 27 -36.04 32.73 15.89
CA LYS A 27 -35.75 33.45 14.64
C LYS A 27 -35.72 32.51 13.43
N HIS A 28 -35.14 31.32 13.56
CA HIS A 28 -35.14 30.32 12.49
C HIS A 28 -36.53 29.74 12.19
N ILE A 29 -37.36 29.52 13.22
CA ILE A 29 -38.75 29.09 13.05
C ILE A 29 -39.51 30.16 12.27
N ILE A 30 -39.42 31.43 12.69
CA ILE A 30 -40.05 32.56 12.00
C ILE A 30 -39.58 32.63 10.55
N TYR A 31 -38.27 32.58 10.29
CA TYR A 31 -37.71 32.58 8.94
C TYR A 31 -38.28 31.45 8.05
N LEU A 32 -38.39 30.23 8.58
CA LEU A 32 -38.95 29.09 7.86
C LEU A 32 -40.43 29.28 7.54
N LEU A 33 -41.20 29.80 8.49
CA LEU A 33 -42.62 30.07 8.32
C LEU A 33 -42.84 31.18 7.29
N GLU A 34 -42.13 32.31 7.39
CA GLU A 34 -42.21 33.38 6.39
C GLU A 34 -41.88 32.91 4.97
N LYS A 35 -40.86 32.04 4.84
CA LYS A 35 -40.47 31.47 3.54
C LYS A 35 -41.53 30.52 2.98
N ARG A 36 -42.22 29.78 3.86
CA ARG A 36 -43.35 28.93 3.50
C ARG A 36 -44.54 29.79 3.05
N GLU A 37 -44.93 30.79 3.84
CA GLU A 37 -46.05 31.71 3.54
C GLU A 37 -45.85 32.39 2.18
N LYS A 38 -44.64 32.89 1.89
CA LYS A 38 -44.28 33.47 0.57
C LYS A 38 -44.39 32.49 -0.60
N SER A 39 -44.38 31.19 -0.34
CA SER A 39 -44.51 30.16 -1.37
C SER A 39 -45.95 29.69 -1.60
N MET A 40 -46.91 30.18 -0.81
CA MET A 40 -48.33 29.85 -0.90
C MET A 40 -49.10 30.93 -1.66
N GLU A 41 -50.03 30.53 -2.52
CA GLU A 41 -50.91 31.46 -3.24
C GLU A 41 -52.00 32.06 -2.35
N ASN A 42 -52.36 31.37 -1.25
CA ASN A 42 -53.37 31.83 -0.30
C ASN A 42 -53.01 31.37 1.13
N ASP A 43 -52.75 32.32 2.03
CA ASP A 43 -52.18 32.09 3.37
C ASP A 43 -53.17 32.40 4.51
N ASP A 44 -54.47 32.52 4.21
CA ASP A 44 -55.51 32.65 5.23
C ASP A 44 -55.76 31.31 5.95
N TRP A 45 -54.71 30.76 6.57
CA TRP A 45 -54.70 29.44 7.20
C TRP A 45 -55.75 29.33 8.31
N VAL A 46 -56.11 30.44 8.96
CA VAL A 46 -57.20 30.49 9.96
C VAL A 46 -58.55 30.22 9.31
N VAL A 47 -58.81 30.82 8.14
CA VAL A 47 -60.05 30.59 7.36
C VAL A 47 -60.05 29.16 6.82
N GLN A 48 -58.91 28.68 6.33
CA GLN A 48 -58.78 27.30 5.86
C GLN A 48 -59.07 26.27 6.96
N GLU A 49 -58.58 26.49 8.18
CA GLU A 49 -58.89 25.62 9.33
C GLU A 49 -60.34 25.76 9.82
N ALA A 50 -60.92 26.97 9.74
CA ALA A 50 -62.35 27.17 10.06
C ALA A 50 -63.26 26.42 9.07
N CYS A 51 -62.85 26.32 7.80
CA CYS A 51 -63.57 25.61 6.76
C CYS A 51 -63.20 24.11 6.68
N SER A 52 -62.35 23.60 7.57
CA SER A 52 -61.87 22.20 7.58
C SER A 52 -62.73 21.33 8.53
N PRO A 53 -63.65 20.49 8.01
CA PRO A 53 -64.49 19.65 8.87
C PRO A 53 -63.66 18.67 9.70
N HIS A 54 -62.58 18.15 9.11
CA HIS A 54 -61.66 17.23 9.77
C HIS A 54 -60.88 17.93 10.90
N GLY A 55 -60.32 19.13 10.65
CA GLY A 55 -59.57 19.86 11.66
C GLY A 55 -60.44 20.28 12.86
N LEU A 56 -61.69 20.67 12.61
CA LEU A 56 -62.67 20.97 13.66
C LEU A 56 -63.03 19.74 14.47
N GLN A 57 -63.20 18.58 13.83
CA GLN A 57 -63.51 17.31 14.51
C GLN A 57 -62.34 16.82 15.38
N GLU A 58 -61.09 16.91 14.90
CA GLU A 58 -59.90 16.54 15.68
C GLU A 58 -59.64 17.48 16.87
N GLY A 59 -59.85 18.79 16.67
CA GLY A 59 -59.66 19.78 17.72
C GLY A 59 -60.78 19.79 18.75
N GLY A 60 -62.02 19.52 18.34
CA GLY A 60 -63.24 19.61 19.15
C GLY A 60 -63.71 21.04 19.42
N THR A 61 -62.79 22.01 19.57
CA THR A 61 -63.10 23.45 19.63
C THR A 61 -62.23 24.20 18.63
N PHE A 62 -62.73 25.32 18.09
CA PHE A 62 -61.97 26.11 17.12
C PHE A 62 -60.61 26.58 17.66
N ARG A 63 -60.54 27.04 18.92
CA ARG A 63 -59.28 27.41 19.58
C ARG A 63 -58.29 26.24 19.61
N LYS A 64 -58.77 25.03 19.89
CA LYS A 64 -57.92 23.83 19.94
C LYS A 64 -57.49 23.39 18.53
N THR A 65 -58.36 23.51 17.52
CA THR A 65 -57.99 23.28 16.11
C THR A 65 -56.87 24.22 15.67
N LEU A 66 -56.99 25.53 15.92
CA LEU A 66 -55.93 26.50 15.59
C LEU A 66 -54.62 26.19 16.32
N TRP A 67 -54.70 25.82 17.60
CA TRP A 67 -53.52 25.42 18.38
C TRP A 67 -52.85 24.17 17.82
N LEU A 68 -53.62 23.15 17.42
CA LEU A 68 -53.08 21.93 16.81
C LEU A 68 -52.38 22.24 15.48
N LYS A 69 -52.96 23.11 14.66
CA LYS A 69 -52.34 23.56 13.40
C LYS A 69 -51.02 24.27 13.64
N LEU A 70 -50.99 25.27 14.53
CA LEU A 70 -49.76 25.98 14.91
C LEU A 70 -48.71 25.03 15.48
N ARG A 71 -49.12 24.13 16.38
CA ARG A 71 -48.23 23.13 16.97
C ARG A 71 -47.61 22.25 15.90
N ASN A 72 -48.39 21.80 14.91
CA ASN A 72 -47.87 20.97 13.82
C ASN A 72 -46.87 21.76 12.95
N LEU A 73 -47.19 23.00 12.58
CA LEU A 73 -46.27 23.85 11.80
C LEU A 73 -44.95 24.11 12.55
N VAL A 74 -45.01 24.48 13.82
CA VAL A 74 -43.82 24.73 14.64
C VAL A 74 -43.04 23.43 14.88
N SER A 75 -43.72 22.30 15.09
CA SER A 75 -43.05 20.99 15.24
C SER A 75 -42.30 20.61 13.97
N THR A 76 -42.89 20.84 12.79
CA THR A 76 -42.22 20.63 11.50
C THR A 76 -41.02 21.55 11.34
N ALA A 77 -41.14 22.84 11.67
CA ALA A 77 -40.03 23.78 11.64
C ALA A 77 -38.87 23.34 12.55
N ILE A 78 -39.17 22.96 13.79
CA ILE A 78 -38.17 22.46 14.75
C ILE A 78 -37.50 21.18 14.21
N ALA A 79 -38.26 20.27 13.60
CA ALA A 79 -37.70 19.05 13.02
C ALA A 79 -36.72 19.37 11.86
N ILE A 80 -37.08 20.31 10.98
CA ILE A 80 -36.21 20.78 9.89
C ILE A 80 -34.92 21.39 10.43
N ILE A 81 -35.03 22.25 11.43
CA ILE A 81 -33.88 22.90 12.07
C ILE A 81 -33.00 21.84 12.74
N THR A 82 -33.60 20.93 13.51
CA THR A 82 -32.89 19.85 14.22
C THR A 82 -32.10 18.97 13.25
N ARG A 83 -32.66 18.66 12.07
CA ARG A 83 -31.96 17.90 11.04
C ARG A 83 -30.64 18.53 10.62
N ILE A 84 -30.60 19.86 10.54
CA ILE A 84 -29.41 20.61 10.13
C ILE A 84 -28.46 20.82 11.31
N THR A 85 -28.99 21.01 12.52
CA THR A 85 -28.19 21.33 13.70
C THR A 85 -27.63 20.12 14.43
N ASP A 86 -28.22 18.94 14.27
CA ASP A 86 -27.87 17.72 15.03
C ASP A 86 -27.16 16.65 14.21
N GLY A 87 -26.69 17.00 12.99
CA GLY A 87 -25.84 16.12 12.20
C GLY A 87 -24.62 15.67 13.01
N ASP A 88 -24.36 14.36 13.01
CA ASP A 88 -23.31 13.70 13.82
C ASP A 88 -23.30 14.13 15.28
N ASN A 89 -24.48 14.19 15.89
CA ASN A 89 -24.64 14.44 17.32
C ASN A 89 -24.12 15.82 17.78
N ASN A 90 -24.11 16.81 16.87
CA ASN A 90 -23.60 18.17 17.13
C ASN A 90 -24.32 18.90 18.29
N LEU A 91 -25.53 18.51 18.69
CA LEU A 91 -26.17 19.06 19.89
C LEU A 91 -25.53 18.58 21.20
N ASP A 92 -24.74 17.49 21.19
CA ASP A 92 -24.03 17.03 22.39
C ASP A 92 -22.99 18.05 22.87
N LEU A 93 -22.46 18.88 21.95
CA LEU A 93 -21.57 20.00 22.28
C LEU A 93 -22.23 21.04 23.19
N LEU A 94 -23.56 21.17 23.16
CA LEU A 94 -24.29 22.10 24.02
C LEU A 94 -24.37 21.67 25.48
N SER A 95 -24.12 20.39 25.74
CA SER A 95 -24.14 19.81 27.09
C SER A 95 -22.78 19.82 27.79
N GLN A 96 -21.73 20.28 27.10
CA GLN A 96 -20.36 20.32 27.62
C GLN A 96 -20.06 21.63 28.36
N ASP A 97 -19.21 21.59 29.39
CA ASP A 97 -18.81 22.77 30.18
C ASP A 97 -17.84 23.73 29.46
N ASN A 98 -17.58 23.53 28.16
CA ASN A 98 -16.67 24.37 27.39
C ASN A 98 -17.38 25.62 26.83
N LYS A 99 -17.27 26.75 27.54
CA LYS A 99 -17.86 28.05 27.14
C LYS A 99 -17.41 28.54 25.76
N ALA A 100 -16.16 28.33 25.36
CA ALA A 100 -15.67 28.78 24.05
C ALA A 100 -16.35 28.01 22.91
N SER A 101 -16.43 26.68 23.05
CA SER A 101 -17.15 25.83 22.11
C SER A 101 -18.65 26.15 22.05
N LEU A 102 -19.27 26.47 23.19
CA LEU A 102 -20.68 26.86 23.27
C LEU A 102 -20.94 28.18 22.53
N ASN A 103 -20.09 29.18 22.72
CA ASN A 103 -20.23 30.47 22.04
C ASN A 103 -20.06 30.30 20.53
N LEU A 104 -19.03 29.59 20.09
CA LEU A 104 -18.82 29.28 18.66
C LEU A 104 -20.02 28.53 18.06
N TRP A 105 -20.60 27.59 18.82
CA TRP A 105 -21.81 26.88 18.40
C TRP A 105 -22.98 27.83 18.19
N LEU A 106 -23.26 28.73 19.15
CA LEU A 106 -24.37 29.69 19.06
C LEU A 106 -24.15 30.72 17.95
N GLU A 107 -22.93 31.23 17.77
CA GLU A 107 -22.57 32.15 16.70
C GLU A 107 -22.73 31.49 15.32
N THR A 108 -22.29 30.23 15.19
CA THR A 108 -22.48 29.45 13.97
C THR A 108 -23.97 29.23 13.72
N PHE A 109 -24.74 28.86 14.75
CA PHE A 109 -26.18 28.65 14.64
C PHE A 109 -26.90 29.90 14.15
N GLN A 110 -26.62 31.07 14.72
CA GLN A 110 -27.23 32.35 14.32
C GLN A 110 -26.83 32.83 12.92
N SER A 111 -25.75 32.30 12.35
CA SER A 111 -25.16 32.82 11.12
C SER A 111 -26.11 32.78 9.91
N PRO A 112 -25.91 33.69 8.93
CA PRO A 112 -26.58 33.60 7.64
C PRO A 112 -26.30 32.28 6.91
N PHE A 113 -25.16 31.64 7.18
CA PHE A 113 -24.77 30.36 6.62
C PHE A 113 -25.76 29.25 7.00
N ILE A 114 -26.15 29.16 8.28
CA ILE A 114 -27.17 28.20 8.73
C ILE A 114 -28.56 28.64 8.28
N THR A 115 -28.92 29.91 8.45
CA THR A 115 -30.24 30.42 8.07
C THR A 115 -30.58 30.12 6.61
N LYS A 116 -29.64 30.34 5.67
CA LYS A 116 -29.86 30.08 4.24
C LYS A 116 -29.99 28.59 3.90
N ALA A 117 -29.43 27.70 4.72
CA ALA A 117 -29.57 26.26 4.54
C ALA A 117 -30.97 25.75 4.92
N LEU A 118 -31.76 26.53 5.66
CA LEU A 118 -33.13 26.20 6.04
C LEU A 118 -34.09 26.35 4.84
N SER A 119 -34.85 25.30 4.55
CA SER A 119 -35.89 25.31 3.52
C SER A 119 -37.10 24.47 3.95
N TRP A 120 -38.29 24.96 3.60
CA TRP A 120 -39.52 24.22 3.81
C TRP A 120 -39.65 23.10 2.75
N PRO A 121 -39.98 21.85 3.13
CA PRO A 121 -40.21 20.76 2.20
C PRO A 121 -41.38 21.04 1.25
N ARG A 122 -41.26 20.65 -0.02
CA ARG A 122 -42.35 20.83 -1.01
C ARG A 122 -43.52 19.86 -0.83
N TYR A 123 -43.33 18.73 -0.14
CA TYR A 123 -44.38 17.72 0.07
C TYR A 123 -44.47 17.35 1.55
N ASP A 124 -45.67 17.55 2.14
CA ASP A 124 -45.91 17.55 3.60
C ASP A 124 -46.41 16.19 4.14
N LYS A 125 -46.60 15.18 3.26
CA LYS A 125 -47.13 13.87 3.69
C LYS A 125 -45.99 12.98 4.17
N ASN A 126 -45.85 12.90 5.50
CA ASN A 126 -44.91 12.07 6.26
C ASN A 126 -43.44 12.50 6.14
N LEU A 127 -43.09 13.60 6.84
CA LEU A 127 -41.71 14.06 6.98
C LEU A 127 -40.85 13.07 7.80
N ASN A 128 -40.29 12.06 7.13
CA ASN A 128 -39.19 11.26 7.67
C ASN A 128 -37.87 11.98 7.41
N LEU A 129 -37.52 12.92 8.29
CA LEU A 129 -36.25 13.63 8.23
C LEU A 129 -35.12 12.74 8.75
N ILE A 130 -34.24 12.32 7.86
CA ILE A 130 -33.02 11.59 8.20
C ILE A 130 -31.98 12.61 8.69
N VAL A 131 -31.47 12.39 9.90
CA VAL A 131 -30.33 13.13 10.44
C VAL A 131 -29.08 12.35 10.08
N ASN A 132 -28.22 12.92 9.23
CA ASN A 132 -26.97 12.30 8.82
C ASN A 132 -26.07 12.13 10.05
N SER A 133 -25.93 10.89 10.51
CA SER A 133 -25.10 10.51 11.65
C SER A 133 -24.30 9.29 11.23
N GLN A 134 -22.98 9.41 11.12
CA GLN A 134 -22.14 8.23 10.93
C GLN A 134 -22.10 7.41 12.23
N ASN A 135 -22.23 6.10 12.13
CA ASN A 135 -22.11 5.23 13.30
C ASN A 135 -20.71 5.40 13.92
N ARG A 136 -20.65 5.64 15.24
CA ARG A 136 -19.41 5.82 16.05
C ARG A 136 -18.70 7.18 15.91
N PHE A 137 -19.32 8.18 15.29
CA PHE A 137 -18.77 9.53 15.20
C PHE A 137 -19.68 10.55 15.89
N ASN A 138 -19.09 11.36 16.77
CA ASN A 138 -19.72 12.54 17.37
C ASN A 138 -18.85 13.75 17.02
N CYS A 139 -19.44 14.79 16.44
CA CYS A 139 -18.73 16.03 16.14
C CYS A 139 -18.11 16.61 17.41
N ARG A 140 -16.85 17.02 17.30
CA ARG A 140 -16.11 17.75 18.34
C ARG A 140 -16.00 19.25 18.04
N PHE A 141 -16.16 19.64 16.78
CA PHE A 141 -16.18 21.01 16.31
C PHE A 141 -17.61 21.40 15.87
N PRO A 142 -18.12 22.60 16.27
CA PRO A 142 -19.48 23.00 15.94
C PRO A 142 -19.76 22.97 14.43
N PHE A 143 -20.80 22.24 14.03
CA PHE A 143 -21.27 22.14 12.65
C PHE A 143 -20.21 21.64 11.65
N SER A 144 -19.23 20.84 12.11
CA SER A 144 -18.08 20.41 11.32
C SER A 144 -18.44 19.80 9.96
N ARG A 145 -19.41 18.87 9.90
CA ARG A 145 -19.87 18.28 8.63
C ARG A 145 -20.37 19.34 7.66
N ARG A 146 -21.21 20.26 8.12
CA ARG A 146 -21.83 21.26 7.26
C ARG A 146 -20.81 22.26 6.72
N ILE A 147 -19.88 22.69 7.57
CA ILE A 147 -18.76 23.56 7.17
C ILE A 147 -17.89 22.82 6.15
N THR A 148 -17.54 21.56 6.42
CA THR A 148 -16.73 20.73 5.53
C THR A 148 -17.39 20.55 4.17
N GLU A 149 -18.70 20.25 4.11
CA GLU A 149 -19.45 20.14 2.84
C GLU A 149 -19.33 21.41 1.99
N GLU A 150 -19.49 22.58 2.60
CA GLU A 150 -19.39 23.87 1.89
C GLU A 150 -17.96 24.15 1.41
N LEU A 151 -16.95 23.84 2.24
CA LEU A 151 -15.54 23.98 1.87
C LEU A 151 -15.16 23.02 0.73
N VAL A 152 -15.63 21.76 0.78
CA VAL A 152 -15.42 20.77 -0.30
C VAL A 152 -16.09 21.22 -1.60
N ASN A 153 -17.31 21.75 -1.54
CA ASN A 153 -17.98 22.32 -2.71
C ASN A 153 -17.17 23.48 -3.29
N SER A 154 -16.72 24.40 -2.45
CA SER A 154 -15.89 25.54 -2.86
C SER A 154 -14.56 25.10 -3.47
N TRP A 155 -13.91 24.09 -2.91
CA TRP A 155 -12.66 23.49 -3.40
C TRP A 155 -12.86 22.82 -4.76
N ASN A 156 -13.91 22.01 -4.91
CA ASN A 156 -14.22 21.29 -6.15
C ASN A 156 -14.49 22.25 -7.32
N MET A 157 -15.14 23.40 -7.09
CA MET A 157 -15.34 24.43 -8.12
C MET A 157 -14.06 25.09 -8.63
N LEU A 158 -12.93 24.94 -7.91
CA LEU A 158 -11.65 25.54 -8.27
C LEU A 158 -10.64 24.53 -8.83
N LYS A 159 -11.02 23.24 -8.93
CA LYS A 159 -10.17 22.20 -9.52
C LYS A 159 -9.73 22.59 -10.93
N GLY A 160 -8.43 22.43 -11.21
CA GLY A 160 -7.82 22.76 -12.49
C GLY A 160 -7.32 24.20 -12.65
N ARG A 161 -7.51 25.09 -11.67
CA ARG A 161 -6.91 26.43 -11.68
C ARG A 161 -5.47 26.42 -11.18
N ASN A 162 -4.62 27.29 -11.73
CA ASN A 162 -3.28 27.52 -11.21
C ASN A 162 -3.35 28.16 -9.81
N ASN A 163 -2.43 27.76 -8.93
CA ASN A 163 -2.33 28.23 -7.55
C ASN A 163 -3.64 28.11 -6.75
N MET A 164 -4.24 26.92 -6.83
CA MET A 164 -5.58 26.64 -6.32
C MET A 164 -5.77 26.92 -4.82
N PRO A 165 -4.82 26.64 -3.91
CA PRO A 165 -4.95 27.00 -2.50
C PRO A 165 -5.18 28.50 -2.26
N VAL A 166 -4.44 29.37 -2.95
CA VAL A 166 -4.60 30.83 -2.82
C VAL A 166 -5.96 31.30 -3.34
N ALA A 167 -6.39 30.77 -4.50
CA ALA A 167 -7.71 31.06 -5.04
C ALA A 167 -8.83 30.58 -4.10
N PHE A 168 -8.63 29.45 -3.43
CA PHE A 168 -9.56 28.91 -2.45
C PHE A 168 -9.67 29.81 -1.21
N PHE A 169 -8.54 30.20 -0.60
CA PHE A 169 -8.56 31.13 0.53
C PHE A 169 -9.30 32.43 0.18
N ASN A 170 -9.00 33.03 -0.97
CA ASN A 170 -9.69 34.24 -1.42
C ASN A 170 -11.20 34.05 -1.59
N LYS A 171 -11.64 32.92 -2.14
CA LYS A 171 -13.07 32.62 -2.29
C LYS A 171 -13.77 32.51 -0.93
N VAL A 172 -13.16 31.80 0.02
CA VAL A 172 -13.76 31.58 1.35
C VAL A 172 -13.76 32.87 2.17
N SER A 173 -12.75 33.73 2.03
CA SER A 173 -12.69 35.05 2.69
C SER A 173 -13.88 35.96 2.36
N HIS A 174 -14.51 35.80 1.19
CA HIS A 174 -15.69 36.56 0.77
C HIS A 174 -17.01 35.78 1.00
N SER A 175 -16.94 34.62 1.65
CA SER A 175 -18.10 33.77 1.89
C SER A 175 -18.76 34.06 3.25
N GLN A 176 -19.94 33.47 3.45
CA GLN A 176 -20.67 33.56 4.72
C GLN A 176 -20.01 32.76 5.86
N LEU A 177 -19.01 31.93 5.55
CA LEU A 177 -18.24 31.18 6.55
C LEU A 177 -17.19 32.04 7.24
N GLN A 178 -16.75 33.15 6.64
CA GLN A 178 -15.63 33.92 7.15
C GLN A 178 -15.80 34.38 8.61
N PRO A 179 -16.96 34.90 9.05
CA PRO A 179 -17.14 35.30 10.45
C PRO A 179 -17.02 34.12 11.43
N ILE A 180 -17.56 32.96 11.06
CA ILE A 180 -17.51 31.73 11.87
C ILE A 180 -16.06 31.25 12.02
N LEU A 181 -15.32 31.26 10.91
CA LEU A 181 -13.92 30.85 10.89
C LEU A 181 -13.05 31.80 11.71
N ASN A 182 -13.30 33.11 11.66
CA ASN A 182 -12.60 34.09 12.49
C ASN A 182 -12.87 33.86 13.97
N ALA A 183 -14.13 33.67 14.38
CA ALA A 183 -14.47 33.35 15.76
C ALA A 183 -13.76 32.08 16.27
N ALA A 184 -13.69 31.04 15.43
CA ALA A 184 -12.96 29.80 15.75
C ALA A 184 -11.45 30.00 15.84
N ALA A 185 -10.90 30.99 15.14
CA ALA A 185 -9.48 31.33 15.20
C ALA A 185 -9.13 32.25 16.38
N GLU A 186 -10.04 33.10 16.83
CA GLU A 186 -9.86 34.01 17.96
C GLU A 186 -10.02 33.31 19.32
N THR A 187 -10.91 32.32 19.39
CA THR A 187 -11.20 31.57 20.61
C THR A 187 -10.52 30.20 20.57
N ASP A 188 -9.68 29.88 21.56
CA ASP A 188 -9.10 28.54 21.78
C ASP A 188 -8.63 27.83 20.48
N THR A 189 -7.84 28.53 19.66
CA THR A 189 -7.49 28.14 18.28
C THR A 189 -6.94 26.72 18.20
N ILE A 190 -6.09 26.33 19.16
CA ILE A 190 -5.41 25.04 19.19
C ILE A 190 -6.43 23.91 19.36
N ASN A 191 -7.34 24.06 20.32
CA ASN A 191 -8.39 23.07 20.57
C ASN A 191 -9.38 23.01 19.39
N ASN A 192 -9.79 24.15 18.86
CA ASN A 192 -10.68 24.22 17.70
C ASN A 192 -10.08 23.51 16.48
N VAL A 193 -8.81 23.75 16.16
CA VAL A 193 -8.11 23.03 15.08
C VAL A 193 -8.00 21.53 15.39
N THR A 194 -7.72 21.17 16.65
CA THR A 194 -7.62 19.77 17.06
C THR A 194 -8.96 19.03 16.90
N CYS A 195 -10.05 19.62 17.36
CA CYS A 195 -11.41 19.11 17.18
C CYS A 195 -11.78 19.05 15.70
N TYR A 196 -11.45 20.07 14.92
CA TYR A 196 -11.78 20.10 13.50
C TYR A 196 -11.00 19.05 12.71
N ILE A 197 -9.70 18.86 12.94
CA ILE A 197 -8.90 17.79 12.30
C ILE A 197 -9.43 16.40 12.69
N SER A 198 -9.84 16.23 13.95
CA SER A 198 -10.51 15.00 14.41
C SER A 198 -11.75 14.71 13.57
N ASP A 199 -12.62 15.70 13.42
CA ASP A 199 -13.86 15.56 12.65
C ASP A 199 -13.61 15.38 11.15
N LEU A 200 -12.67 16.14 10.55
CA LEU A 200 -12.26 15.98 9.16
C LEU A 200 -11.80 14.56 8.86
N THR A 201 -11.10 13.93 9.80
CA THR A 201 -10.64 12.54 9.63
C THR A 201 -11.84 11.60 9.50
N HIS A 202 -12.88 11.75 10.32
CA HIS A 202 -14.09 10.94 10.20
C HIS A 202 -14.91 11.27 8.94
N ILE A 203 -14.94 12.55 8.53
CA ILE A 203 -15.76 13.00 7.40
C ILE A 203 -15.10 12.69 6.03
N LEU A 204 -13.77 12.80 5.91
CA LEU A 204 -13.07 12.82 4.62
C LEU A 204 -12.13 11.64 4.36
N TYR A 205 -11.74 10.86 5.37
CA TYR A 205 -10.75 9.78 5.19
C TYR A 205 -11.35 8.50 4.57
N LYS A 206 -11.94 7.63 5.39
CA LYS A 206 -12.70 6.43 5.01
C LYS A 206 -13.68 6.07 6.12
N GLU A 207 -14.74 5.34 5.80
CA GLU A 207 -15.83 5.02 6.75
C GLU A 207 -15.58 3.73 7.57
N ASP A 208 -14.71 2.84 7.10
CA ASP A 208 -14.47 1.51 7.63
C ASP A 208 -13.20 1.38 8.50
N ALA A 209 -12.54 2.51 8.81
CA ALA A 209 -11.34 2.53 9.64
C ALA A 209 -11.61 2.09 11.09
N SER A 210 -10.62 1.47 11.73
CA SER A 210 -10.65 1.22 13.17
C SER A 210 -10.49 2.52 13.96
N MET A 211 -10.85 2.51 15.25
CA MET A 211 -10.64 3.69 16.11
C MET A 211 -9.15 4.01 16.28
N GLU A 212 -8.30 2.98 16.33
CA GLU A 212 -6.85 3.11 16.39
C GLU A 212 -6.30 3.77 15.13
N GLU A 213 -6.82 3.40 13.95
CA GLU A 213 -6.44 4.01 12.68
C GLU A 213 -6.89 5.47 12.60
N TYR A 214 -8.13 5.79 12.99
CA TYR A 214 -8.58 7.18 13.07
C TYR A 214 -7.67 8.02 13.98
N GLN A 215 -7.34 7.52 15.17
CA GLN A 215 -6.44 8.21 16.09
C GLN A 215 -5.04 8.41 15.49
N ALA A 216 -4.52 7.42 14.76
CA ALA A 216 -3.24 7.52 14.09
C ALA A 216 -3.23 8.62 13.02
N VAL A 217 -4.24 8.65 12.14
CA VAL A 217 -4.36 9.68 11.10
C VAL A 217 -4.53 11.06 11.75
N GLN A 218 -5.33 11.18 12.80
CA GLN A 218 -5.51 12.44 13.54
C GLN A 218 -4.18 12.96 14.10
N LYS A 219 -3.40 12.12 14.79
CA LYS A 219 -2.07 12.49 15.31
C LYS A 219 -1.15 12.97 14.18
N CYS A 220 -1.13 12.25 13.06
CA CYS A 220 -0.30 12.56 11.91
C CYS A 220 -0.71 13.88 11.23
N MET A 221 -2.01 14.12 11.06
CA MET A 221 -2.54 15.36 10.50
C MET A 221 -2.28 16.56 11.42
N LEU A 222 -2.32 16.38 12.74
CA LEU A 222 -1.94 17.40 13.71
C LEU A 222 -0.44 17.72 13.63
N ALA A 223 0.41 16.70 13.47
CA ALA A 223 1.84 16.89 13.26
C ALA A 223 2.13 17.65 11.96
N LEU A 224 1.44 17.31 10.86
CA LEU A 224 1.53 18.03 9.59
C LEU A 224 1.13 19.51 9.76
N PHE A 225 0.01 19.78 10.42
CA PHE A 225 -0.46 21.14 10.65
C PHE A 225 0.57 21.96 11.44
N ARG A 226 1.14 21.37 12.51
CA ARG A 226 2.19 22.01 13.31
C ARG A 226 3.46 22.26 12.49
N GLY A 227 3.93 21.27 11.73
CA GLY A 227 5.09 21.39 10.86
C GLY A 227 4.91 22.48 9.80
N TYR A 228 3.74 22.52 9.16
CA TYR A 228 3.36 23.56 8.19
C TYR A 228 3.42 24.96 8.82
N ARG A 229 2.79 25.16 9.98
CA ARG A 229 2.79 26.47 10.66
C ARG A 229 4.15 26.88 11.21
N ASN A 230 4.96 25.94 11.68
CA ASN A 230 6.31 26.23 12.15
C ASN A 230 7.19 26.75 11.01
N LYS A 231 7.06 26.17 9.80
CA LYS A 231 7.86 26.56 8.64
C LYS A 231 7.34 27.82 7.94
N ASN A 232 6.02 27.96 7.83
CA ASN A 232 5.39 29.01 7.03
C ASN A 232 4.87 30.20 7.85
N GLY A 233 4.76 30.06 9.17
CA GLY A 233 4.02 31.00 10.02
C GLY A 233 2.50 30.93 9.81
N PRO A 234 1.71 31.63 10.65
CA PRO A 234 0.26 31.73 10.49
C PRO A 234 -0.09 32.69 9.33
N LYS A 235 -0.28 32.17 8.11
CA LYS A 235 -0.60 32.99 6.93
C LYS A 235 -2.10 33.22 6.76
N HIS A 236 -2.90 32.20 7.04
CA HIS A 236 -4.34 32.19 6.88
C HIS A 236 -5.03 31.66 8.14
N ASN A 237 -6.37 31.58 8.06
CA ASN A 237 -7.18 31.02 9.14
C ASN A 237 -6.78 29.56 9.42
N ALA A 238 -6.59 29.21 10.69
CA ALA A 238 -6.08 27.91 11.11
C ALA A 238 -6.98 26.73 10.71
N VAL A 239 -8.30 26.92 10.77
CA VAL A 239 -9.30 25.91 10.37
C VAL A 239 -9.25 25.67 8.86
N LEU A 240 -9.06 26.74 8.08
CA LEU A 240 -8.91 26.64 6.63
C LEU A 240 -7.60 25.98 6.22
N GLU A 241 -6.49 26.34 6.86
CA GLU A 241 -5.20 25.68 6.61
C GLU A 241 -5.28 24.19 6.92
N ALA A 242 -5.91 23.80 8.03
CA ALA A 242 -6.13 22.39 8.37
C ALA A 242 -6.95 21.66 7.29
N PHE A 243 -8.02 22.29 6.78
CA PHE A 243 -8.79 21.74 5.67
C PHE A 243 -7.96 21.57 4.40
N VAL A 244 -7.21 22.61 3.99
CA VAL A 244 -6.38 22.58 2.77
C VAL A 244 -5.32 21.48 2.87
N LEU A 245 -4.61 21.40 4.01
CA LEU A 245 -3.61 20.35 4.25
C LEU A 245 -4.23 18.96 4.15
N PHE A 246 -5.44 18.76 4.67
CA PHE A 246 -6.16 17.48 4.53
C PHE A 246 -6.46 17.17 3.05
N MET A 247 -6.96 18.15 2.29
CA MET A 247 -7.29 17.98 0.89
C MET A 247 -6.07 17.70 0.01
N GLU A 248 -4.95 18.39 0.25
CA GLU A 248 -3.68 18.17 -0.45
C GLU A 248 -3.07 16.80 -0.10
N SER A 249 -3.32 16.30 1.11
CA SER A 249 -2.82 15.00 1.57
C SER A 249 -3.64 13.80 1.07
N ASN A 250 -4.78 14.01 0.41
CA ASN A 250 -5.73 12.96 0.05
C ASN A 250 -5.11 11.79 -0.75
N ALA A 251 -4.21 12.07 -1.70
CA ALA A 251 -3.54 11.01 -2.46
C ALA A 251 -2.64 10.14 -1.56
N GLN A 252 -1.90 10.74 -0.64
CA GLN A 252 -1.03 10.03 0.30
C GLN A 252 -1.84 9.31 1.39
N LEU A 253 -2.96 9.88 1.83
CA LEU A 253 -3.89 9.23 2.76
C LEU A 253 -4.49 7.94 2.18
N LYS A 254 -4.81 7.92 0.88
CA LYS A 254 -5.24 6.69 0.19
C LYS A 254 -4.14 5.62 0.22
N VAL A 255 -2.90 6.01 -0.07
CA VAL A 255 -1.75 5.10 0.01
C VAL A 255 -1.57 4.57 1.43
N LEU A 256 -1.66 5.43 2.44
CA LEU A 256 -1.62 5.02 3.86
C LEU A 256 -2.73 4.00 4.18
N SER A 257 -3.97 4.26 3.74
CA SER A 257 -5.10 3.35 3.94
C SER A 257 -4.83 1.98 3.32
N GLU A 258 -4.28 1.93 2.11
CA GLU A 258 -3.93 0.68 1.45
C GLU A 258 -2.85 -0.09 2.23
N VAL A 259 -1.80 0.58 2.68
CA VAL A 259 -0.75 -0.03 3.50
C VAL A 259 -1.32 -0.62 4.80
N LEU A 260 -2.20 0.13 5.47
CA LEU A 260 -2.87 -0.33 6.70
C LEU A 260 -3.83 -1.49 6.46
N ASN A 261 -4.50 -1.52 5.31
CA ASN A 261 -5.35 -2.65 4.91
C ASN A 261 -4.53 -3.93 4.64
N PHE A 262 -3.26 -3.80 4.21
CA PHE A 262 -2.38 -4.96 4.04
C PHE A 262 -1.89 -5.52 5.37
N GLN A 263 -1.51 -4.64 6.30
CA GLN A 263 -0.94 -5.05 7.60
C GLN A 263 -1.27 -4.02 8.69
N PRO A 264 -2.41 -4.14 9.40
CA PRO A 264 -2.83 -3.18 10.43
C PRO A 264 -1.87 -3.05 11.63
N GLU A 265 -1.12 -4.12 11.94
CA GLU A 265 -0.23 -4.20 13.10
C GLU A 265 0.94 -3.19 13.06
N ILE A 266 1.22 -2.61 11.89
CA ILE A 266 2.22 -1.54 11.77
C ILE A 266 1.78 -0.25 12.48
N LEU A 267 0.50 -0.11 12.87
CA LEU A 267 0.01 1.02 13.68
C LEU A 267 0.75 1.16 15.02
N ARG A 268 1.45 0.12 15.48
CA ARG A 268 2.34 0.21 16.64
C ARG A 268 3.49 1.21 16.46
N ASP A 269 3.83 1.58 15.22
CA ASP A 269 4.91 2.50 14.89
C ASP A 269 4.41 3.96 14.68
N VAL A 270 3.12 4.25 14.96
CA VAL A 270 2.51 5.58 14.69
C VAL A 270 3.24 6.74 15.34
N ASP A 271 3.77 6.56 16.55
CA ASP A 271 4.51 7.62 17.22
C ASP A 271 5.80 7.99 16.46
N GLN A 272 6.47 7.02 15.80
CA GLN A 272 7.60 7.29 14.90
C GLN A 272 7.13 8.08 13.66
N TRP A 273 5.97 7.75 13.09
CA TRP A 273 5.46 8.47 11.91
C TRP A 273 5.13 9.92 12.26
N VAL A 274 4.61 10.16 13.47
CA VAL A 274 4.35 11.51 14.00
C VAL A 274 5.64 12.30 14.17
N GLU A 275 6.69 11.67 14.70
CA GLU A 275 8.03 12.28 14.81
C GLU A 275 8.58 12.68 13.43
N ASP A 276 8.54 11.77 12.46
CA ASP A 276 8.99 12.00 11.10
C ASP A 276 8.22 13.17 10.44
N GLN A 277 6.92 13.27 10.70
CA GLN A 277 6.03 14.30 10.17
C GLN A 277 6.19 15.68 10.83
N THR A 278 6.65 15.74 12.09
CA THR A 278 6.63 16.96 12.92
C THR A 278 7.39 18.14 12.30
N ASN A 279 8.43 17.85 11.51
CA ASN A 279 9.27 18.88 10.87
C ASN A 279 9.01 19.04 9.36
N GLN A 280 7.95 18.42 8.84
CA GLN A 280 7.60 18.47 7.42
C GLN A 280 6.35 19.32 7.20
N ASP A 281 6.36 20.12 6.14
CA ASP A 281 5.20 20.92 5.68
C ASP A 281 4.36 20.19 4.64
N THR A 282 4.76 18.99 4.23
CA THR A 282 4.00 18.07 3.37
C THR A 282 3.77 16.74 4.08
N PHE A 283 2.74 16.00 3.67
CA PHE A 283 2.39 14.73 4.29
C PHE A 283 3.32 13.61 3.83
N VAL A 284 4.18 13.13 4.74
CA VAL A 284 5.20 12.09 4.49
C VAL A 284 4.86 10.75 5.15
N VAL A 285 3.78 10.69 5.93
CA VAL A 285 3.42 9.54 6.76
C VAL A 285 3.19 8.26 5.95
N ALA A 286 2.71 8.36 4.71
CA ALA A 286 2.57 7.19 3.84
C ALA A 286 3.92 6.51 3.54
N LEU A 287 5.01 7.29 3.41
CA LEU A 287 6.37 6.77 3.27
C LEU A 287 6.84 6.11 4.57
N SER A 288 6.61 6.75 5.72
CA SER A 288 6.98 6.18 7.03
C SER A 288 6.21 4.88 7.34
N ALA A 289 4.92 4.83 7.03
CA ALA A 289 4.11 3.62 7.17
C ALA A 289 4.57 2.50 6.22
N PHE A 290 4.95 2.84 4.99
CA PHE A 290 5.53 1.87 4.07
C PHE A 290 6.91 1.36 4.55
N ASP A 291 7.76 2.21 5.13
CA ASP A 291 9.02 1.78 5.76
C ASP A 291 8.76 0.82 6.94
N SER A 292 7.75 1.09 7.77
CA SER A 292 7.27 0.15 8.80
C SER A 292 6.80 -1.19 8.23
N LEU A 293 6.05 -1.17 7.13
CA LEU A 293 5.64 -2.40 6.42
C LEU A 293 6.86 -3.18 5.92
N VAL A 294 7.84 -2.50 5.31
CA VAL A 294 9.07 -3.14 4.84
C VAL A 294 9.86 -3.75 5.98
N LYS A 295 10.01 -3.05 7.10
CA LYS A 295 10.66 -3.59 8.32
C LYS A 295 9.92 -4.84 8.81
N TYR A 296 8.60 -4.80 8.91
CA TYR A 296 7.78 -5.94 9.29
C TYR A 296 7.99 -7.15 8.37
N LEU A 297 8.02 -6.93 7.05
CA LEU A 297 8.23 -7.99 6.06
C LEU A 297 9.64 -8.58 6.14
N VAL A 298 10.68 -7.75 6.30
CA VAL A 298 12.08 -8.17 6.48
C VAL A 298 12.24 -9.01 7.75
N ASP A 299 11.67 -8.57 8.87
CA ASP A 299 11.71 -9.28 10.15
C ASP A 299 10.86 -10.56 10.14
N GLY A 300 9.89 -10.65 9.23
CA GLY A 300 9.07 -11.83 8.98
C GLY A 300 9.79 -12.95 8.24
N VAL A 301 10.80 -12.65 7.41
CA VAL A 301 11.43 -13.65 6.53
C VAL A 301 11.95 -14.91 7.25
N PRO A 302 12.58 -14.83 8.45
CA PRO A 302 12.98 -16.01 9.20
C PRO A 302 11.84 -16.99 9.56
N LYS A 303 10.57 -16.52 9.53
CA LYS A 303 9.37 -17.31 9.88
C LYS A 303 8.70 -17.95 8.66
N ILE A 304 9.20 -17.73 7.45
CA ILE A 304 8.66 -18.24 6.18
C ILE A 304 8.69 -19.79 6.09
N ASP A 305 9.45 -20.45 6.95
CA ASP A 305 9.41 -21.91 7.09
C ASP A 305 8.02 -22.44 7.51
N LYS A 306 7.16 -21.60 8.10
CA LYS A 306 5.78 -21.94 8.43
C LYS A 306 4.86 -21.65 7.23
N VAL A 307 4.22 -22.69 6.70
CA VAL A 307 3.38 -22.62 5.49
C VAL A 307 2.33 -21.50 5.59
N ASP A 308 1.55 -21.47 6.68
CA ASP A 308 0.49 -20.46 6.86
C ASP A 308 1.03 -19.02 6.90
N PHE A 309 2.23 -18.82 7.46
CA PHE A 309 2.88 -17.51 7.49
C PHE A 309 3.43 -17.14 6.12
N CYS A 310 4.03 -18.09 5.41
CA CYS A 310 4.57 -17.90 4.06
C CYS A 310 3.48 -17.43 3.08
N GLU A 311 2.30 -18.06 3.10
CA GLU A 311 1.19 -17.67 2.23
C GLU A 311 0.69 -16.26 2.54
N LYS A 312 0.50 -15.92 3.83
CA LYS A 312 0.12 -14.57 4.25
C LYS A 312 1.18 -13.53 3.86
N TRP A 313 2.45 -13.85 4.05
CA TRP A 313 3.56 -12.96 3.71
C TRP A 313 3.60 -12.70 2.19
N LYS A 314 3.46 -13.75 1.36
CA LYS A 314 3.41 -13.60 -0.11
C LYS A 314 2.21 -12.75 -0.56
N ASP A 315 1.05 -12.95 0.05
CA ASP A 315 -0.15 -12.17 -0.26
C ASP A 315 0.06 -10.67 0.03
N VAL A 316 0.61 -10.34 1.20
CA VAL A 316 0.94 -8.95 1.57
C VAL A 316 1.96 -8.35 0.60
N VAL A 317 3.04 -9.07 0.27
CA VAL A 317 4.06 -8.56 -0.67
C VAL A 317 3.46 -8.31 -2.06
N SER A 318 2.65 -9.24 -2.57
CA SER A 318 1.97 -9.08 -3.87
C SER A 318 1.08 -7.85 -3.90
N LYS A 319 0.26 -7.65 -2.86
CA LYS A 319 -0.62 -6.49 -2.73
C LYS A 319 0.15 -5.18 -2.55
N ALA A 320 1.33 -5.21 -1.93
CA ALA A 320 2.13 -4.01 -1.70
C ALA A 320 2.94 -3.54 -2.92
N LYS A 321 3.01 -4.32 -4.02
CA LYS A 321 3.83 -3.98 -5.21
C LYS A 321 3.45 -2.64 -5.85
N HIS A 322 2.16 -2.36 -6.07
CA HIS A 322 1.74 -1.10 -6.71
C HIS A 322 1.95 0.11 -5.78
N VAL A 323 1.78 -0.07 -4.47
CA VAL A 323 2.11 0.98 -3.48
C VAL A 323 3.61 1.26 -3.48
N ALA A 324 4.42 0.20 -3.48
CA ALA A 324 5.86 0.32 -3.56
C ALA A 324 6.26 1.08 -4.84
N GLU A 325 5.60 0.80 -5.97
CA GLU A 325 5.82 1.54 -7.21
C GLU A 325 5.54 3.04 -7.07
N ALA A 326 4.41 3.42 -6.47
CA ALA A 326 4.05 4.82 -6.26
C ALA A 326 5.02 5.56 -5.32
N ILE A 327 5.49 4.90 -4.25
CA ILE A 327 6.34 5.54 -3.22
C ILE A 327 7.81 5.61 -3.66
N LEU A 328 8.34 4.56 -4.29
CA LEU A 328 9.78 4.41 -4.49
C LEU A 328 10.30 5.09 -5.77
N LEU A 329 9.38 5.49 -6.65
CA LEU A 329 9.65 6.43 -7.74
C LEU A 329 10.07 7.82 -7.24
N ASN A 330 9.74 8.18 -5.99
CA ASN A 330 10.12 9.47 -5.44
C ASN A 330 11.64 9.53 -5.18
N LYS A 331 12.30 10.57 -5.71
CA LYS A 331 13.75 10.79 -5.54
C LYS A 331 14.17 11.02 -4.09
N SER A 332 13.26 11.48 -3.23
CA SER A 332 13.53 11.68 -1.81
C SER A 332 13.62 10.37 -1.02
N THR A 333 13.21 9.24 -1.62
CA THR A 333 13.17 7.96 -0.93
C THR A 333 14.57 7.37 -0.75
N SER A 334 14.89 6.97 0.48
CA SER A 334 16.20 6.41 0.85
C SER A 334 16.58 5.18 0.04
N SER A 335 17.83 5.10 -0.42
CA SER A 335 18.42 3.92 -1.06
C SER A 335 18.31 2.66 -0.20
N LYS A 336 18.36 2.80 1.14
CA LYS A 336 18.20 1.69 2.08
C LYS A 336 16.81 1.06 2.01
N LEU A 337 15.77 1.87 1.85
CA LEU A 337 14.39 1.39 1.73
C LEU A 337 14.18 0.70 0.38
N LYS A 338 14.69 1.30 -0.70
CA LYS A 338 14.72 0.68 -2.05
C LYS A 338 15.36 -0.70 -2.01
N GLU A 339 16.54 -0.85 -1.39
CA GLU A 339 17.19 -2.15 -1.28
C GLU A 339 16.46 -3.16 -0.39
N SER A 340 15.85 -2.68 0.70
CA SER A 340 15.08 -3.56 1.58
C SER A 340 13.88 -4.15 0.85
N TRP A 341 13.20 -3.35 0.03
CA TRP A 341 12.14 -3.83 -0.85
C TRP A 341 12.65 -4.75 -1.96
N ARG A 342 13.77 -4.44 -2.63
CA ARG A 342 14.39 -5.33 -3.64
C ARG A 342 14.67 -6.73 -3.07
N ARG A 343 15.10 -6.82 -1.81
CA ARG A 343 15.29 -8.11 -1.11
C ARG A 343 13.99 -8.85 -0.84
N ILE A 344 12.92 -8.16 -0.47
CA ILE A 344 11.59 -8.75 -0.29
C ILE A 344 11.12 -9.36 -1.63
N VAL A 345 11.21 -8.60 -2.73
CA VAL A 345 10.85 -9.07 -4.07
C VAL A 345 11.69 -10.30 -4.47
N PHE A 346 13.01 -10.27 -4.22
CA PHE A 346 13.88 -11.42 -4.45
C PHE A 346 13.40 -12.69 -3.72
N VAL A 347 13.05 -12.56 -2.44
CA VAL A 347 12.56 -13.70 -1.63
C VAL A 347 11.22 -14.19 -2.15
N GLN A 348 10.30 -13.29 -2.53
CA GLN A 348 9.03 -13.69 -3.11
C GLN A 348 9.22 -14.51 -4.39
N MET A 349 10.03 -14.02 -5.33
CA MET A 349 10.34 -14.72 -6.58
C MET A 349 10.92 -16.11 -6.32
N PHE A 350 11.80 -16.20 -5.33
CA PHE A 350 12.38 -17.48 -4.90
C PHE A 350 11.29 -18.45 -4.41
N LEU A 351 10.37 -17.99 -3.56
CA LEU A 351 9.31 -18.84 -3.00
C LEU A 351 8.32 -19.30 -4.07
N GLU A 352 7.93 -18.41 -4.97
CA GLU A 352 6.97 -18.72 -6.05
C GLU A 352 7.52 -19.73 -7.05
N GLN A 353 8.82 -19.63 -7.40
CA GLN A 353 9.38 -20.43 -8.48
C GLN A 353 10.10 -21.69 -8.00
N LEU A 354 10.74 -21.67 -6.82
CA LEU A 354 11.58 -22.78 -6.34
C LEU A 354 10.98 -23.58 -5.17
N VAL A 355 9.91 -23.08 -4.54
CA VAL A 355 9.23 -23.75 -3.43
C VAL A 355 7.78 -24.24 -3.73
N PRO A 356 7.21 -24.17 -4.96
CA PRO A 356 5.77 -24.37 -5.11
C PRO A 356 5.25 -25.79 -4.81
N ASN A 357 6.11 -26.83 -4.69
CA ASN A 357 5.68 -28.23 -4.49
C ASN A 357 6.63 -29.16 -3.68
N ALA A 358 7.45 -28.68 -2.74
CA ALA A 358 8.36 -29.57 -1.98
C ALA A 358 8.56 -29.23 -0.50
N SER A 359 8.16 -30.15 0.38
CA SER A 359 8.88 -30.37 1.65
C SER A 359 10.25 -31.02 1.33
N PRO A 360 11.41 -30.64 1.91
CA PRO A 360 11.76 -29.52 2.79
C PRO A 360 12.80 -28.59 2.11
N THR A 361 12.36 -27.44 1.61
CA THR A 361 13.20 -26.33 1.09
C THR A 361 13.46 -25.22 2.11
N SER A 362 12.90 -25.33 3.33
CA SER A 362 13.15 -24.43 4.48
C SER A 362 14.63 -24.04 4.68
N PRO A 363 15.60 -24.98 4.62
CA PRO A 363 17.01 -24.61 4.80
C PRO A 363 17.61 -23.85 3.60
N LEU A 364 17.03 -23.98 2.41
CA LEU A 364 17.47 -23.27 1.21
C LEU A 364 17.00 -21.82 1.22
N ALA A 365 15.72 -21.59 1.52
CA ALA A 365 15.14 -20.26 1.67
C ALA A 365 15.95 -19.42 2.69
N ARG A 366 16.24 -20.01 3.85
CA ARG A 366 17.07 -19.38 4.90
C ARG A 366 18.51 -19.09 4.45
N ARG A 367 19.14 -20.01 3.69
CA ARG A 367 20.51 -19.82 3.17
C ARG A 367 20.58 -18.68 2.16
N LEU A 368 19.62 -18.61 1.22
CA LEU A 368 19.55 -17.53 0.24
C LEU A 368 19.20 -16.19 0.88
N TRP A 369 18.27 -16.18 1.84
CA TRP A 369 17.97 -14.98 2.62
C TRP A 369 19.19 -14.47 3.39
N SER A 370 19.93 -15.36 4.06
CA SER A 370 21.15 -14.97 4.76
C SER A 370 22.18 -14.36 3.80
N GLY A 371 22.34 -14.93 2.61
CA GLY A 371 23.20 -14.36 1.56
C GLY A 371 22.73 -12.98 1.10
N ALA A 372 21.43 -12.83 0.83
CA ALA A 372 20.82 -11.56 0.41
C ALA A 372 20.90 -10.49 1.50
N ARG A 373 20.90 -10.88 2.79
CA ARG A 373 21.06 -9.95 3.90
C ARG A 373 22.48 -9.40 4.00
N THR A 374 23.49 -10.24 3.72
CA THR A 374 24.91 -9.89 3.87
C THR A 374 25.45 -8.95 2.79
N ILE A 375 24.88 -9.00 1.59
CA ILE A 375 25.31 -8.13 0.48
C ILE A 375 24.40 -6.91 0.45
N GLN A 376 24.97 -5.71 0.29
CA GLN A 376 24.18 -4.47 0.22
C GLN A 376 23.35 -4.39 -1.06
N ASP A 377 23.99 -4.56 -2.22
CA ASP A 377 23.38 -4.51 -3.54
C ASP A 377 23.25 -5.92 -4.15
N LEU A 378 22.02 -6.31 -4.47
CA LEU A 378 21.73 -7.60 -5.08
C LEU A 378 22.23 -7.71 -6.53
N SER A 379 22.66 -6.61 -7.15
CA SER A 379 23.30 -6.61 -8.47
C SER A 379 24.82 -6.87 -8.42
N ASP A 380 25.41 -7.05 -7.24
CA ASP A 380 26.85 -7.25 -7.07
C ASP A 380 27.30 -8.66 -7.52
N ILE A 381 28.48 -8.76 -8.15
CA ILE A 381 29.12 -10.03 -8.55
C ILE A 381 29.31 -11.01 -7.39
N ARG A 382 29.53 -10.51 -6.17
CA ARG A 382 29.60 -11.31 -4.94
C ARG A 382 28.28 -12.02 -4.68
N PHE A 383 27.16 -11.31 -4.82
CA PHE A 383 25.84 -11.92 -4.65
C PHE A 383 25.53 -12.91 -5.77
N LEU A 384 25.85 -12.57 -7.02
CA LEU A 384 25.71 -13.49 -8.15
C LEU A 384 26.43 -14.83 -7.87
N ASN A 385 27.68 -14.77 -7.40
CA ASN A 385 28.45 -15.95 -7.04
C ASN A 385 27.84 -16.74 -5.87
N ILE A 386 27.34 -16.06 -4.83
CA ILE A 386 26.63 -16.69 -3.70
C ILE A 386 25.36 -17.39 -4.21
N LEU A 387 24.59 -16.75 -5.08
CA LEU A 387 23.37 -17.27 -5.67
C LEU A 387 23.66 -18.54 -6.48
N THR A 388 24.56 -18.46 -7.46
CA THR A 388 24.97 -19.59 -8.30
C THR A 388 25.50 -20.76 -7.46
N LYS A 389 26.37 -20.49 -6.46
CA LYS A 389 26.92 -21.53 -5.58
C LYS A 389 25.83 -22.19 -4.73
N THR A 390 24.87 -21.42 -4.24
CA THR A 390 23.79 -21.92 -3.40
C THR A 390 22.82 -22.79 -4.22
N LEU A 391 22.44 -22.34 -5.41
CA LEU A 391 21.61 -23.10 -6.35
C LEU A 391 22.27 -24.44 -6.74
N LYS A 392 23.57 -24.43 -7.09
CA LYS A 392 24.34 -25.66 -7.38
C LYS A 392 24.39 -26.61 -6.18
N ARG A 393 24.63 -26.08 -4.98
CA ARG A 393 24.65 -26.88 -3.75
C ARG A 393 23.30 -27.54 -3.48
N CYS A 394 22.20 -26.84 -3.75
CA CYS A 394 20.86 -27.37 -3.55
C CYS A 394 20.49 -28.45 -4.54
N LEU A 395 20.85 -28.28 -5.82
CA LEU A 395 20.72 -29.37 -6.78
C LEU A 395 21.44 -30.64 -6.31
N GLN A 396 22.68 -30.50 -5.83
CA GLN A 396 23.44 -31.65 -5.30
C GLN A 396 22.76 -32.30 -4.09
N GLU A 397 22.18 -31.51 -3.18
CA GLU A 397 21.47 -32.03 -2.01
C GLU A 397 20.17 -32.75 -2.40
N ILE A 398 19.38 -32.21 -3.34
CA ILE A 398 18.18 -32.87 -3.88
C ILE A 398 18.56 -34.18 -4.56
N LYS A 399 19.59 -34.15 -5.42
CA LYS A 399 20.10 -35.35 -6.11
C LYS A 399 20.52 -36.44 -5.13
N LEU A 400 21.23 -36.09 -4.06
CA LEU A 400 21.63 -37.07 -3.04
C LEU A 400 20.42 -37.62 -2.28
N LYS A 401 19.43 -36.78 -1.94
CA LYS A 401 18.20 -37.25 -1.29
C LYS A 401 17.45 -38.28 -2.13
N LEU A 402 17.33 -38.04 -3.44
CA LEU A 402 16.68 -38.97 -4.37
C LEU A 402 17.46 -40.28 -4.52
N LEU A 403 18.80 -40.25 -4.38
CA LEU A 403 19.65 -41.44 -4.50
C LEU A 403 19.67 -42.33 -3.25
N CYS A 404 19.68 -41.76 -2.04
CA CYS A 404 20.00 -42.51 -0.81
C CYS A 404 19.21 -42.12 0.47
N SER A 405 18.08 -41.41 0.37
CA SER A 405 17.29 -40.93 1.54
C SER A 405 18.01 -39.89 2.42
N TRP A 406 17.24 -39.16 3.24
CA TRP A 406 17.73 -38.09 4.12
C TRP A 406 18.63 -38.60 5.26
N GLU A 407 18.46 -39.85 5.67
CA GLU A 407 19.15 -40.45 6.82
C GLU A 407 20.62 -40.82 6.53
N THR A 408 21.03 -40.90 5.25
CA THR A 408 22.35 -41.44 4.87
C THR A 408 23.18 -40.52 3.98
N LEU A 409 23.23 -39.21 4.27
CA LEU A 409 24.05 -38.28 3.49
C LEU A 409 25.56 -38.40 3.76
N GLN A 410 25.97 -38.77 4.98
CA GLN A 410 27.37 -38.90 5.38
C GLN A 410 27.92 -40.31 5.12
N CYS A 411 29.11 -40.39 4.51
CA CYS A 411 29.80 -41.66 4.35
C CYS A 411 30.46 -42.10 5.66
N ARG A 412 30.06 -43.24 6.22
CA ARG A 412 30.64 -43.76 7.48
C ARG A 412 32.09 -44.26 7.36
N VAL A 413 32.62 -44.38 6.14
CA VAL A 413 34.00 -44.85 5.87
C VAL A 413 34.97 -43.67 5.79
N CYS A 414 34.77 -42.76 4.83
CA CYS A 414 35.64 -41.59 4.66
C CYS A 414 35.22 -40.38 5.52
N LYS A 415 34.15 -40.50 6.31
CA LYS A 415 33.57 -39.47 7.19
C LYS A 415 33.16 -38.16 6.49
N LYS A 416 33.18 -38.12 5.15
CA LYS A 416 32.70 -36.97 4.37
C LYS A 416 31.19 -36.81 4.54
N ASP A 417 30.75 -35.58 4.78
CA ASP A 417 29.35 -35.20 5.00
C ASP A 417 28.41 -35.49 3.82
N LYS A 418 28.98 -35.73 2.63
CA LYS A 418 28.25 -36.04 1.41
C LYS A 418 28.86 -37.24 0.69
N LEU A 419 28.01 -38.21 0.34
CA LEU A 419 28.39 -39.34 -0.51
C LEU A 419 28.79 -38.88 -1.91
N VAL A 420 29.89 -39.41 -2.43
CA VAL A 420 30.34 -39.20 -3.81
C VAL A 420 30.14 -40.50 -4.57
N LYS A 421 29.31 -40.48 -5.63
CA LYS A 421 28.85 -41.67 -6.37
C LYS A 421 28.37 -42.76 -5.39
N PRO A 422 27.23 -42.55 -4.71
CA PRO A 422 26.76 -43.46 -3.66
C PRO A 422 26.53 -44.87 -4.22
N VAL A 423 26.96 -45.88 -3.47
CA VAL A 423 26.76 -47.30 -3.78
C VAL A 423 25.95 -47.92 -2.65
N LYS A 424 24.89 -48.65 -3.01
CA LYS A 424 24.07 -49.41 -2.05
C LYS A 424 24.61 -50.84 -1.96
N LEU A 425 25.21 -51.18 -0.83
CA LEU A 425 25.70 -52.54 -0.58
C LEU A 425 24.52 -53.53 -0.41
N PRO A 426 24.73 -54.85 -0.60
CA PRO A 426 23.69 -55.87 -0.36
C PRO A 426 23.08 -55.82 1.05
N CYS A 427 23.87 -55.37 2.04
CA CYS A 427 23.43 -55.14 3.42
C CYS A 427 22.62 -53.85 3.63
N ARG A 428 22.28 -53.12 2.55
CA ARG A 428 21.54 -51.83 2.50
C ARG A 428 22.29 -50.59 3.03
N HIS A 429 23.56 -50.71 3.39
CA HIS A 429 24.38 -49.53 3.71
C HIS A 429 24.79 -48.78 2.45
N TYR A 430 24.82 -47.44 2.55
CA TYR A 430 25.31 -46.54 1.52
C TYR A 430 26.73 -46.05 1.83
N ILE A 431 27.64 -46.16 0.87
CA ILE A 431 29.02 -45.66 0.94
C ILE A 431 29.44 -45.02 -0.39
N CYS A 432 30.52 -44.23 -0.40
CA CYS A 432 31.08 -43.71 -1.66
C CYS A 432 31.63 -44.86 -2.49
N GLN A 433 31.57 -44.77 -3.83
CA GLN A 433 32.16 -45.77 -4.72
C GLN A 433 33.64 -46.04 -4.41
N ALA A 434 34.42 -44.99 -4.14
CA ALA A 434 35.83 -45.10 -3.77
C ALA A 434 36.08 -45.72 -2.38
N CYS A 435 35.04 -45.88 -1.56
CA CYS A 435 35.11 -46.52 -0.23
C CYS A 435 34.71 -47.99 -0.27
N VAL A 436 34.32 -48.52 -1.43
CA VAL A 436 34.02 -49.94 -1.60
C VAL A 436 35.35 -50.70 -1.63
N PRO A 437 35.54 -51.75 -0.83
CA PRO A 437 36.78 -52.52 -0.80
C PRO A 437 36.89 -53.39 -2.07
N VAL A 438 37.52 -52.85 -3.12
CA VAL A 438 37.76 -53.55 -4.40
C VAL A 438 39.07 -54.35 -4.30
N GLY A 439 39.06 -55.63 -4.69
CA GLY A 439 40.28 -56.44 -4.86
C GLY A 439 40.68 -57.34 -3.68
N ASN A 440 39.89 -57.45 -2.62
CA ASN A 440 40.13 -58.41 -1.52
C ASN A 440 39.33 -59.72 -1.72
N PRO A 441 39.90 -60.91 -1.47
CA PRO A 441 39.18 -62.19 -1.56
C PRO A 441 38.09 -62.36 -0.49
N GLU A 442 38.15 -61.59 0.61
CA GLU A 442 37.15 -61.55 1.68
C GLU A 442 36.32 -60.25 1.67
N GLN A 443 35.74 -59.89 0.53
CA GLN A 443 34.94 -58.65 0.43
C GLN A 443 33.84 -58.62 1.50
N SER A 444 33.89 -57.64 2.41
CA SER A 444 32.91 -57.45 3.46
C SER A 444 32.56 -55.97 3.60
N CYS A 445 31.34 -55.70 4.06
CA CYS A 445 30.89 -54.33 4.28
C CYS A 445 31.76 -53.63 5.34
N PRO A 446 32.36 -52.46 5.04
CA PRO A 446 33.22 -51.75 6.01
C PRO A 446 32.46 -51.20 7.23
N ILE A 447 31.12 -51.21 7.22
CA ILE A 447 30.27 -50.73 8.30
C ILE A 447 29.80 -51.88 9.21
N CYS A 448 29.35 -53.00 8.64
CA CYS A 448 28.73 -54.09 9.40
C CYS A 448 29.40 -55.46 9.22
N ARG A 449 30.51 -55.53 8.49
CA ARG A 449 31.32 -56.73 8.22
C ARG A 449 30.59 -57.91 7.55
N LYS A 450 29.34 -57.73 7.09
CA LYS A 450 28.63 -58.72 6.27
C LYS A 450 29.36 -58.97 4.95
N LYS A 451 29.55 -60.24 4.57
CA LYS A 451 30.19 -60.63 3.31
C LYS A 451 29.44 -60.08 2.09
N ILE A 452 30.19 -59.60 1.12
CA ILE A 452 29.71 -59.17 -0.20
C ILE A 452 29.87 -60.37 -1.15
N PRO A 453 28.87 -60.71 -1.97
CA PRO A 453 28.97 -61.84 -2.89
C PRO A 453 30.15 -61.69 -3.86
N PRO A 454 30.90 -62.77 -4.18
CA PRO A 454 32.11 -62.71 -5.01
C PRO A 454 31.85 -62.22 -6.45
N ASN A 455 30.62 -62.37 -6.96
CA ASN A 455 30.21 -61.93 -8.30
C ASN A 455 29.45 -60.58 -8.26
N TRP A 456 29.51 -59.83 -7.16
CA TRP A 456 28.80 -58.56 -7.05
C TRP A 456 29.57 -57.41 -7.69
N GLU A 457 28.97 -56.74 -8.66
CA GLU A 457 29.57 -55.59 -9.32
C GLU A 457 29.33 -54.28 -8.57
N VAL A 458 30.38 -53.47 -8.47
CA VAL A 458 30.32 -52.15 -7.84
C VAL A 458 29.67 -51.15 -8.78
N GLN A 459 28.35 -50.97 -8.65
CA GLN A 459 27.59 -49.99 -9.44
C GLN A 459 27.04 -48.87 -8.56
N PRO A 460 27.28 -47.58 -8.90
CA PRO A 460 26.62 -46.46 -8.25
C PRO A 460 25.10 -46.55 -8.40
N VAL A 461 24.38 -46.08 -7.39
CA VAL A 461 22.93 -45.96 -7.45
C VAL A 461 22.56 -45.01 -8.58
N ALA A 462 21.73 -45.48 -9.51
CA ALA A 462 21.22 -44.68 -10.61
C ALA A 462 19.88 -44.04 -10.21
N LEU A 463 19.65 -42.82 -10.71
CA LEU A 463 18.36 -42.14 -10.58
C LEU A 463 17.32 -42.84 -11.46
N GLN A 464 16.14 -43.08 -10.88
CA GLN A 464 14.98 -43.58 -11.61
C GLN A 464 14.45 -42.53 -12.60
N PRO A 465 13.67 -42.92 -13.63
CA PRO A 465 13.10 -41.97 -14.58
C PRO A 465 12.30 -40.84 -13.93
N ASP A 466 11.52 -41.13 -12.88
CA ASP A 466 10.72 -40.11 -12.19
C ASP A 466 11.58 -39.18 -11.31
N ASP A 467 12.63 -39.68 -10.66
CA ASP A 467 13.60 -38.84 -9.94
C ASP A 467 14.33 -37.88 -10.90
N ARG A 468 14.62 -38.33 -12.12
CA ARG A 468 15.20 -37.48 -13.17
C ARG A 468 14.24 -36.39 -13.60
N LYS A 469 12.93 -36.66 -13.66
CA LYS A 469 11.92 -35.62 -13.94
C LYS A 469 11.91 -34.55 -12.84
N VAL A 470 11.96 -34.95 -11.57
CA VAL A 470 12.02 -34.01 -10.43
C VAL A 470 13.26 -33.12 -10.50
N LEU A 471 14.43 -33.69 -10.80
CA LEU A 471 15.66 -32.90 -10.98
C LEU A 471 15.58 -31.96 -12.18
N ASN A 472 15.05 -32.44 -13.31
CA ASN A 472 14.86 -31.61 -14.50
C ASN A 472 13.91 -30.43 -14.21
N GLN A 473 12.79 -30.67 -13.50
CA GLN A 473 11.86 -29.63 -13.09
C GLN A 473 12.51 -28.58 -12.20
N PHE A 474 13.30 -29.01 -11.20
CA PHE A 474 14.03 -28.08 -10.33
C PHE A 474 15.07 -27.25 -11.11
N GLU A 475 15.77 -27.87 -12.07
CA GLU A 475 16.77 -27.17 -12.88
C GLU A 475 16.13 -26.15 -13.83
N VAL A 476 14.99 -26.47 -14.44
CA VAL A 476 14.18 -25.51 -15.24
C VAL A 476 13.68 -24.37 -14.35
N ALA A 477 13.18 -24.67 -13.16
CA ALA A 477 12.73 -23.65 -12.22
C ALA A 477 13.88 -22.72 -11.77
N CYS A 478 15.08 -23.27 -11.55
CA CYS A 478 16.28 -22.46 -11.23
C CYS A 478 16.70 -21.56 -12.40
N GLN A 479 16.54 -22.03 -13.64
CA GLN A 479 16.79 -21.22 -14.81
C GLN A 479 15.78 -20.07 -14.90
N SER A 480 14.47 -20.35 -14.78
CA SER A 480 13.43 -19.32 -14.77
C SER A 480 13.70 -18.27 -13.71
N PHE A 481 13.92 -18.71 -12.46
CA PHE A 481 14.18 -17.83 -11.33
C PHE A 481 15.41 -16.95 -11.53
N PHE A 482 16.46 -17.49 -12.14
CA PHE A 482 17.67 -16.74 -12.43
C PHE A 482 17.46 -15.68 -13.52
N LEU A 483 16.73 -16.01 -14.58
CA LEU A 483 16.40 -15.06 -15.63
C LEU A 483 15.54 -13.91 -15.08
N ASP A 484 14.55 -14.22 -14.24
CA ASP A 484 13.71 -13.18 -13.63
C ASP A 484 14.50 -12.34 -12.62
N TYR A 485 15.40 -12.94 -11.84
CA TYR A 485 16.32 -12.20 -10.96
C TYR A 485 17.16 -11.19 -11.76
N LEU A 486 17.71 -11.60 -12.92
CA LEU A 486 18.49 -10.71 -13.78
C LEU A 486 17.61 -9.59 -14.34
N SER A 487 16.43 -9.90 -14.86
CA SER A 487 15.54 -8.92 -15.49
C SER A 487 14.89 -7.94 -14.49
N THR A 488 14.63 -8.38 -13.26
CA THR A 488 13.90 -7.60 -12.25
C THR A 488 14.84 -6.81 -11.35
N LEU A 489 15.98 -7.41 -10.96
CA LEU A 489 16.89 -6.80 -9.98
C LEU A 489 18.19 -6.31 -10.60
N CYS A 490 18.81 -7.02 -11.53
CA CYS A 490 20.10 -6.59 -12.10
C CYS A 490 19.95 -5.57 -13.23
N PHE A 491 18.91 -5.72 -14.05
CA PHE A 491 18.61 -4.88 -15.21
C PHE A 491 17.16 -4.38 -15.15
N PRO A 492 16.80 -3.63 -14.08
CA PRO A 492 15.43 -3.18 -13.87
C PRO A 492 14.95 -2.34 -15.06
N SER A 493 13.72 -2.62 -15.55
CA SER A 493 13.14 -1.86 -16.66
C SER A 493 12.85 -0.43 -16.25
N THR A 494 12.73 0.48 -17.21
CA THR A 494 12.28 1.87 -17.00
C THR A 494 10.89 1.97 -16.35
N GLN A 495 10.11 0.89 -16.38
CA GLN A 495 8.79 0.78 -15.74
C GLN A 495 8.88 0.35 -14.27
N THR A 496 10.01 -0.19 -13.81
CA THR A 496 10.18 -0.58 -12.40
C THR A 496 10.62 0.61 -11.55
N ALA A 497 9.94 0.80 -10.43
CA ALA A 497 10.04 2.01 -9.58
C ALA A 497 11.40 2.32 -8.94
N TYR A 498 12.41 1.45 -9.10
CA TYR A 498 13.72 1.56 -8.46
C TYR A 498 14.85 1.90 -9.44
N ALA A 499 14.58 1.99 -10.74
CA ALA A 499 15.61 2.22 -11.74
C ALA A 499 15.98 3.71 -11.83
N GLU A 500 16.93 4.16 -10.99
CA GLU A 500 17.64 5.42 -11.26
C GLU A 500 18.41 5.27 -12.58
N LYS A 501 17.92 5.93 -13.65
CA LYS A 501 18.49 5.94 -15.01
C LYS A 501 19.11 4.61 -15.45
N ALA A 502 18.31 3.54 -15.54
CA ALA A 502 18.66 2.22 -16.10
C ALA A 502 20.17 2.01 -16.35
N GLN A 503 20.96 2.00 -15.27
CA GLN A 503 22.41 1.84 -15.37
C GLN A 503 22.68 0.36 -15.49
N PRO A 504 23.63 -0.06 -16.33
CA PRO A 504 24.06 -1.44 -16.33
C PRO A 504 24.68 -1.81 -14.97
N PRO A 505 24.58 -3.10 -14.54
CA PRO A 505 25.34 -3.57 -13.40
C PRO A 505 26.85 -3.48 -13.66
N ASP A 506 27.67 -3.68 -12.62
CA ASP A 506 29.13 -3.68 -12.72
C ASP A 506 29.61 -4.53 -13.91
N LYS A 507 30.61 -4.04 -14.65
CA LYS A 507 31.25 -4.73 -15.79
C LYS A 507 31.59 -6.19 -15.48
N LYS A 508 31.98 -6.51 -14.23
CA LYS A 508 32.26 -7.88 -13.77
C LYS A 508 31.06 -8.80 -13.85
N VAL A 509 29.86 -8.29 -13.60
CA VAL A 509 28.59 -9.02 -13.70
C VAL A 509 28.27 -9.30 -15.15
N ILE A 510 28.37 -8.28 -16.02
CA ILE A 510 28.16 -8.44 -17.47
C ILE A 510 29.11 -9.51 -18.04
N TYR A 511 30.39 -9.41 -17.71
CA TYR A 511 31.38 -10.41 -18.14
C TYR A 511 31.11 -11.82 -17.58
N ALA A 512 30.62 -11.92 -16.35
CA ALA A 512 30.21 -13.21 -15.79
C ALA A 512 29.01 -13.80 -16.54
N LEU A 513 28.04 -12.96 -16.94
CA LEU A 513 26.89 -13.35 -17.76
C LEU A 513 27.30 -13.77 -19.16
N GLU A 514 28.23 -13.08 -19.79
CA GLU A 514 28.81 -13.48 -21.08
C GLU A 514 29.49 -14.85 -20.98
N LYS A 515 30.26 -15.09 -19.92
CA LYS A 515 30.86 -16.41 -19.64
C LYS A 515 29.85 -17.52 -19.39
N PHE A 516 28.65 -17.18 -18.91
CA PHE A 516 27.56 -18.14 -18.83
C PHE A 516 27.02 -18.51 -20.21
N VAL A 517 27.22 -17.71 -21.26
CA VAL A 517 26.73 -18.01 -22.62
C VAL A 517 27.82 -18.56 -23.53
N ILE A 518 29.04 -18.03 -23.45
CA ILE A 518 30.16 -18.35 -24.34
C ILE A 518 31.18 -19.20 -23.59
N CYS A 519 31.43 -20.42 -24.07
CA CYS A 519 32.44 -21.31 -23.50
C CYS A 519 33.12 -22.15 -24.58
N ASN A 520 34.47 -22.10 -24.65
CA ASN A 520 35.30 -22.93 -25.52
C ASN A 520 34.78 -23.04 -26.98
N ASN A 521 34.52 -21.90 -27.63
CA ASN A 521 34.00 -21.80 -29.01
C ASN A 521 32.62 -22.43 -29.25
N THR A 522 31.84 -22.65 -28.20
CA THR A 522 30.44 -23.08 -28.25
C THR A 522 29.57 -22.18 -27.38
N THR A 523 28.25 -22.25 -27.57
CA THR A 523 27.27 -21.53 -26.75
C THR A 523 26.53 -22.46 -25.80
N GLN A 524 26.00 -21.93 -24.72
CA GLN A 524 25.13 -22.66 -23.80
C GLN A 524 23.94 -21.80 -23.35
N THR A 525 22.89 -22.46 -22.86
CA THR A 525 21.76 -21.77 -22.23
C THR A 525 22.22 -21.04 -20.96
N ILE A 526 21.66 -19.84 -20.72
CA ILE A 526 21.92 -19.08 -19.49
C ILE A 526 21.34 -19.87 -18.32
N SER A 527 22.19 -20.61 -17.62
CA SER A 527 21.80 -21.39 -16.45
C SER A 527 22.83 -21.21 -15.34
N PRO A 528 22.38 -20.95 -14.10
CA PRO A 528 23.29 -20.91 -12.96
C PRO A 528 23.79 -22.31 -12.57
N ILE A 529 23.20 -23.39 -13.08
CA ILE A 529 23.47 -24.75 -12.61
C ILE A 529 23.93 -25.69 -13.73
N ARG A 530 23.23 -25.71 -14.89
CA ARG A 530 23.57 -26.60 -16.01
C ARG A 530 24.67 -25.98 -16.88
N GLN A 531 25.56 -26.83 -17.37
CA GLN A 531 26.41 -26.56 -18.53
C GLN A 531 25.91 -27.47 -19.66
N HIS A 532 24.93 -26.99 -20.42
CA HIS A 532 24.42 -27.71 -21.59
C HIS A 532 24.91 -26.98 -22.83
N PHE A 533 25.95 -27.53 -23.43
CA PHE A 533 26.56 -26.99 -24.64
C PHE A 533 25.67 -27.29 -25.84
N ASP A 534 25.42 -26.28 -26.66
CA ASP A 534 24.69 -26.46 -27.89
C ASP A 534 25.55 -27.27 -28.88
N GLN A 535 24.91 -28.20 -29.59
CA GLN A 535 25.58 -28.95 -30.66
C GLN A 535 26.03 -28.02 -31.80
N THR A 536 25.28 -26.93 -32.00
CA THR A 536 25.62 -25.83 -32.91
C THR A 536 25.52 -24.49 -32.16
N PRO A 537 26.52 -23.60 -32.29
CA PRO A 537 26.47 -22.31 -31.63
C PRO A 537 25.21 -21.50 -32.00
N THR A 538 24.47 -21.06 -30.99
CA THR A 538 23.17 -20.39 -31.12
C THR A 538 23.21 -19.03 -30.43
N VAL A 539 22.81 -17.97 -31.14
CA VAL A 539 22.69 -16.63 -30.58
C VAL A 539 21.42 -16.55 -29.72
N ARG A 540 21.55 -16.27 -28.43
CA ARG A 540 20.42 -15.98 -27.53
C ARG A 540 20.39 -14.49 -27.22
N SER A 541 19.28 -13.83 -27.54
CA SER A 541 19.12 -12.39 -27.41
C SER A 541 18.87 -11.89 -25.99
N PHE A 542 18.70 -12.75 -24.99
CA PHE A 542 18.27 -12.33 -23.65
C PHE A 542 19.20 -11.30 -22.98
N ILE A 543 20.52 -11.56 -22.93
CA ILE A 543 21.49 -10.59 -22.35
C ILE A 543 21.51 -9.30 -23.17
N LEU A 544 21.44 -9.42 -24.50
CA LEU A 544 21.38 -8.27 -25.40
C LEU A 544 20.14 -7.42 -25.10
N GLN A 545 18.96 -8.03 -24.98
CA GLN A 545 17.71 -7.36 -24.62
C GLN A 545 17.80 -6.68 -23.25
N LEU A 546 18.49 -7.26 -22.26
CA LEU A 546 18.70 -6.63 -20.95
C LEU A 546 19.66 -5.43 -21.02
N LEU A 547 20.74 -5.53 -21.79
CA LEU A 547 21.68 -4.42 -22.00
C LEU A 547 21.02 -3.26 -22.76
N LEU A 548 20.20 -3.57 -23.76
CA LEU A 548 19.46 -2.56 -24.53
C LEU A 548 18.47 -1.78 -23.66
N ARG A 549 17.94 -2.33 -22.57
CA ARG A 549 17.09 -1.57 -21.63
C ARG A 549 17.85 -0.47 -20.86
N CYS A 550 19.17 -0.52 -20.85
CA CYS A 550 20.00 0.42 -20.10
C CYS A 550 20.38 1.65 -20.95
N ASN A 551 20.93 2.68 -20.31
CA ASN A 551 21.42 3.86 -21.02
C ASN A 551 22.48 3.49 -22.06
N ARG A 552 22.23 3.85 -23.32
CA ARG A 552 23.08 3.58 -24.49
C ARG A 552 24.55 3.93 -24.28
N GLN A 553 24.84 5.13 -23.77
CA GLN A 553 26.22 5.59 -23.57
C GLN A 553 27.00 4.67 -22.61
N SER A 554 26.31 4.08 -21.64
CA SER A 554 26.90 3.22 -20.61
C SER A 554 27.07 1.77 -21.06
N VAL A 555 26.27 1.31 -22.05
CA VAL A 555 26.30 -0.08 -22.53
C VAL A 555 26.99 -0.29 -23.88
N GLN A 556 27.28 0.77 -24.65
CA GLN A 556 27.87 0.64 -25.99
C GLN A 556 29.12 -0.24 -26.01
N HIS A 557 30.07 0.01 -25.12
CA HIS A 557 31.29 -0.80 -25.01
C HIS A 557 31.00 -2.29 -24.72
N HIS A 558 29.95 -2.57 -23.94
CA HIS A 558 29.53 -3.93 -23.62
C HIS A 558 28.88 -4.63 -24.82
N LEU A 559 28.05 -3.90 -25.58
CA LEU A 559 27.44 -4.42 -26.81
C LEU A 559 28.51 -4.72 -27.87
N ASP A 560 29.50 -3.84 -28.04
CA ASP A 560 30.59 -4.04 -29.00
C ASP A 560 31.43 -5.28 -28.63
N LEU A 561 31.77 -5.44 -27.35
CA LEU A 561 32.54 -6.58 -26.85
C LEU A 561 31.75 -7.89 -27.01
N GLN A 562 30.45 -7.88 -26.66
CA GLN A 562 29.57 -9.03 -26.81
C GLN A 562 29.45 -9.45 -28.29
N PHE A 563 29.32 -8.47 -29.20
CA PHE A 563 29.25 -8.70 -30.64
C PHE A 563 30.56 -9.31 -31.16
N GLN A 564 31.72 -8.76 -30.80
CA GLN A 564 33.03 -9.29 -31.21
C GLN A 564 33.24 -10.73 -30.72
N ASN A 565 32.90 -11.01 -29.46
CA ASN A 565 33.04 -12.35 -28.89
C ASN A 565 32.13 -13.38 -29.59
N MET A 566 30.88 -13.01 -29.92
CA MET A 566 29.95 -13.89 -30.63
C MET A 566 30.28 -14.05 -32.12
N ALA A 567 30.81 -13.01 -32.77
CA ALA A 567 31.21 -13.03 -34.19
C ALA A 567 32.38 -13.97 -34.47
N ASN A 568 33.14 -14.36 -33.44
CA ASN A 568 34.18 -15.38 -33.54
C ASN A 568 33.63 -16.82 -33.56
N ILE A 569 32.35 -16.99 -33.25
CA ILE A 569 31.73 -18.30 -32.99
C ILE A 569 30.55 -18.57 -33.93
N VAL A 570 29.79 -17.52 -34.28
CA VAL A 570 28.59 -17.60 -35.13
C VAL A 570 28.78 -16.76 -36.39
N ASP A 571 28.09 -17.13 -37.47
CA ASP A 571 28.06 -16.35 -38.70
C ASP A 571 27.65 -14.88 -38.45
N LYS A 572 28.41 -13.95 -39.05
CA LYS A 572 28.23 -12.52 -38.85
C LYS A 572 26.89 -12.02 -39.35
N LYS A 573 26.35 -12.57 -40.44
CA LYS A 573 25.07 -12.13 -41.00
C LYS A 573 23.93 -12.48 -40.05
N SER A 574 23.88 -13.73 -39.57
CA SER A 574 22.89 -14.15 -38.58
C SER A 574 22.99 -13.37 -37.27
N LEU A 575 24.20 -13.03 -36.82
CA LEU A 575 24.40 -12.20 -35.63
C LEU A 575 23.87 -10.77 -35.82
N MET A 576 24.14 -10.15 -36.98
CA MET A 576 23.64 -8.82 -37.33
C MET A 576 22.11 -8.79 -37.40
N ASP A 577 21.48 -9.83 -37.94
CA ASP A 577 20.01 -9.92 -38.01
C ASP A 577 19.38 -9.94 -36.61
N VAL A 578 19.94 -10.72 -35.67
CA VAL A 578 19.46 -10.77 -34.28
C VAL A 578 19.65 -9.43 -33.56
N TYR A 579 20.80 -8.77 -33.74
CA TYR A 579 21.06 -7.46 -33.14
C TYR A 579 20.11 -6.39 -33.69
N THR A 580 19.89 -6.39 -35.00
CA THR A 580 18.97 -5.48 -35.69
C THR A 580 17.55 -5.67 -35.19
N GLN A 581 17.07 -6.92 -35.08
CA GLN A 581 15.74 -7.22 -34.58
C GLN A 581 15.56 -6.75 -33.13
N CYS A 582 16.52 -7.03 -32.24
CA CYS A 582 16.42 -6.60 -30.84
C CYS A 582 16.42 -5.07 -30.69
N TRP A 583 17.16 -4.37 -31.55
CA TRP A 583 17.15 -2.91 -31.62
C TRP A 583 15.80 -2.37 -32.11
N GLN A 584 15.25 -2.94 -33.18
CA GLN A 584 13.93 -2.55 -33.71
C GLN A 584 12.82 -2.79 -32.68
N ASP A 585 12.83 -3.95 -32.01
CA ASP A 585 11.87 -4.28 -30.96
C ASP A 585 11.94 -3.29 -29.79
N MET A 586 13.16 -2.89 -29.37
CA MET A 586 13.34 -1.86 -28.36
C MET A 586 12.73 -0.52 -28.81
N MET A 587 12.94 -0.11 -30.06
CA MET A 587 12.43 1.17 -30.59
C MET A 587 10.89 1.23 -30.61
N ILE A 588 10.23 0.10 -30.88
CA ILE A 588 8.76 -0.01 -30.88
C ILE A 588 8.17 0.24 -29.47
N HIS A 589 8.94 -0.04 -28.41
CA HIS A 589 8.51 0.09 -27.02
C HIS A 589 8.89 1.42 -26.35
N LEU A 590 9.56 2.33 -27.07
CA LEU A 590 9.93 3.66 -26.57
C LEU A 590 8.83 4.71 -26.85
N SER A 591 8.70 5.70 -25.97
CA SER A 591 7.79 6.82 -26.21
C SER A 591 8.32 7.72 -27.35
N PRO A 592 7.46 8.47 -28.07
CA PRO A 592 7.89 9.29 -29.22
C PRO A 592 8.98 10.32 -28.89
N GLY A 593 9.07 10.78 -27.64
CA GLY A 593 10.11 11.70 -27.16
C GLY A 593 11.46 11.02 -26.93
N ASP A 594 11.46 9.80 -26.38
CA ASP A 594 12.68 9.03 -26.13
C ASP A 594 13.29 8.47 -27.44
N ALA A 595 12.46 8.28 -28.47
CA ALA A 595 12.91 7.89 -29.80
C ALA A 595 13.70 8.99 -30.51
N ALA A 596 13.41 10.27 -30.24
CA ALA A 596 14.09 11.41 -30.88
C ALA A 596 15.51 11.64 -30.33
N ASP A 597 15.73 11.39 -29.03
CA ASP A 597 17.04 11.47 -28.39
C ASP A 597 18.00 10.32 -28.82
N LEU A 598 17.51 9.30 -29.52
CA LEU A 598 18.33 8.19 -30.04
C LEU A 598 18.94 8.45 -31.42
N PHE A 599 18.40 9.42 -32.18
CA PHE A 599 18.88 9.81 -33.51
C PHE A 599 19.95 10.92 -33.46
N ASN A 600 20.11 11.59 -32.31
CA ASN A 600 21.20 12.52 -32.02
C ASN A 600 22.28 11.82 -31.18
#